data_AF-A0A0N4WG99-F1
#
_entry.id   AF-A0A0N4WG99-F1
#
_cell.length_a   1.000
_cell.length_b   1.000
_cell.length_c   1.000
_cell.angle_alpha   90.00
_cell.angle_beta   90.00
_cell.angle_gamma   90.00
#
_symmetry.space_group_name_H-M   'P 1'
#
loop_
_entity.id
_entity.type
_entity.pdbx_description
1 polymer ?
#
loop_
_entity_poly.entity_id
_entity_poly.type
_entity_poly.pdbx_seq_one_letter_code
_entity_poly.pdbx_strand_id
1 'polypeptide(L)' 'MYSVFVESKAFKGLTRVAQHKLVTGVLKNEIRDMHGLSITTKLMAAYF' A
#
# COMPACT_ATOMS: atom_id res chain seq x y z
N MET A 1 11.59 0.38 12.30
CA MET A 1 11.09 0.73 10.96
C MET A 1 10.30 -0.45 10.45
N TYR A 2 9.03 -0.24 10.14
CA TYR A 2 8.12 -1.29 9.69
C TYR A 2 8.01 -1.29 8.16
N SER A 3 7.89 -2.48 7.56
CA SER A 3 7.71 -2.63 6.12
C SER A 3 6.40 -3.37 5.85
N VAL A 4 5.54 -2.75 5.05
CA VAL A 4 4.23 -3.30 4.66
C VAL A 4 4.25 -3.58 3.17
N PHE A 5 3.94 -4.83 2.82
CA PHE A 5 3.75 -5.26 1.45
C PHE A 5 2.26 -5.45 1.19
N VAL A 6 1.73 -4.77 0.17
CA VAL A 6 0.32 -4.87 -0.21
C VAL A 6 0.23 -5.30 -1.67
N GLU A 7 -0.45 -6.41 -1.92
CA GLU A 7 -0.79 -6.88 -3.26
C GLU A 7 -2.32 -6.82 -3.45
N SER A 8 -2.78 -6.09 -4.46
CA SER A 8 -4.22 -5.91 -4.69
C SER A 8 -4.56 -5.65 -6.15
N LYS A 9 -5.74 -6.10 -6.57
CA LYS A 9 -6.32 -5.80 -7.88
C LYS A 9 -6.79 -4.35 -7.98
N ALA A 10 -7.08 -3.70 -6.85
CA ALA A 10 -7.51 -2.30 -6.78
C ALA A 10 -6.45 -1.32 -7.29
N PHE A 11 -5.19 -1.77 -7.42
CA PHE A 11 -4.11 -0.97 -7.96
C PHE A 11 -4.10 -0.88 -9.49
N LYS A 12 -4.99 -1.61 -10.18
CA LYS A 12 -5.07 -1.60 -11.64
C LYS A 12 -5.40 -0.18 -12.12
N GLY A 13 -4.54 0.38 -12.97
CA GLY A 13 -4.71 1.73 -13.50
C GLY A 13 -4.32 2.87 -12.54
N LEU A 14 -3.87 2.57 -11.31
CA LEU A 14 -3.38 3.57 -10.37
C LEU A 14 -1.87 3.78 -10.52
N THR A 15 -1.42 5.03 -10.47
CA THR A 15 0.01 5.33 -10.34
C THR A 15 0.53 4.84 -9.00
N ARG A 16 1.84 4.57 -8.92
CA ARG A 16 2.47 4.12 -7.66
C ARG A 16 2.21 5.09 -6.50
N VAL A 17 2.22 6.41 -6.75
CA VAL A 17 1.89 7.43 -5.74
C VAL A 17 0.43 7.30 -5.26
N ALA A 18 -0.51 7.08 -6.17
CA ALA A 18 -1.93 6.88 -5.81
C ALA A 18 -2.12 5.59 -5.00
N GLN A 19 -1.42 4.51 -5.35
CA GLN A 19 -1.41 3.27 -4.57
C GLN A 19 -0.89 3.50 -3.15
N HIS A 20 0.24 4.21 -3.00
CA HIS A 20 0.78 4.56 -1.67
C HIS A 20 -0.20 5.41 -0.87
N LYS A 21 -0.80 6.46 -1.46
CA LYS A 21 -1.80 7.30 -0.78
C LYS A 21 -3.01 6.49 -0.29
N LEU A 22 -3.49 5.55 -1.12
CA LEU A 22 -4.59 4.67 -0.75
C LEU A 22 -4.22 3.80 0.46
N VAL A 23 -3.05 3.16 0.42
CA VAL A 23 -2.59 2.30 1.52
C VAL A 23 -2.32 3.11 2.80
N THR A 24 -1.65 4.25 2.71
CA THR A 24 -1.41 5.14 3.86
C THR A 24 -2.72 5.66 4.46
N GLY A 25 -3.72 5.96 3.62
CA GLY A 25 -5.04 6.41 4.08
C GLY A 25 -5.78 5.34 4.87
N VAL A 26 -5.75 4.09 4.39
CA VAL A 26 -6.35 2.93 5.08
C VAL A 26 -5.66 2.66 6.41
N LEU A 27 -4.32 2.74 6.43
CA LEU A 27 -3.51 2.44 7.61
C LEU A 27 -3.30 3.63 8.56
N LYS A 28 -3.96 4.77 8.31
CA LYS A 28 -3.64 6.05 8.96
C LYS A 28 -3.77 5.98 10.49
N ASN A 29 -4.74 5.22 10.99
CA ASN A 29 -4.99 5.11 12.43
C ASN A 29 -4.00 4.15 13.10
N GLU A 30 -3.59 3.12 12.38
CA GLU A 30 -2.70 2.05 12.82
C GLU A 30 -1.25 2.52 12.83
N ILE A 31 -0.87 3.39 11.91
CA ILE A 31 0.51 3.87 11.75
C ILE A 31 0.81 5.13 12.56
N ARG A 32 -0.21 5.72 13.21
CA ARG A 32 -0.09 6.98 13.96
C ARG A 32 0.97 6.91 15.06
N ASP A 33 1.07 5.75 15.70
CA ASP A 33 2.00 5.53 16.81
C ASP A 33 3.26 4.74 16.35
N MET A 34 3.38 4.44 15.04
CA MET A 34 4.48 3.68 14.46
C MET A 34 5.62 4.61 14.00
N HIS A 35 6.83 4.44 14.53
CA HIS A 35 8.03 5.12 14.03
C HIS A 35 8.51 4.51 12.71
N GLY A 36 8.36 5.28 11.62
CA GLY A 36 8.90 4.99 10.29
C GLY A 36 8.27 3.76 9.60
N LEU A 37 7.52 4.01 8.52
CA LEU A 37 6.83 3.00 7.73
C LEU A 37 7.30 3.04 6.27
N SER A 38 7.69 1.89 5.73
CA SER A 38 7.93 1.68 4.30
C SER A 38 6.78 0.87 3.70
N ILE A 39 6.17 1.36 2.65
CA ILE A 39 5.09 0.68 1.95
C ILE A 39 5.62 0.22 0.59
N THR A 40 5.35 -1.03 0.23
CA THR A 40 5.58 -1.57 -1.11
C THR A 40 4.25 -2.07 -1.66
N THR A 41 3.86 -1.56 -2.83
CA THR A 41 2.60 -1.95 -3.49
C THR A 41 2.91 -2.74 -4.76
N LYS A 42 2.13 -3.79 -5.01
CA LYS A 42 2.22 -4.63 -6.21
C LYS A 42 0.82 -4.89 -6.77
N LEU A 43 0.66 -4.71 -8.08
CA LEU A 43 -0.57 -5.11 -8.75
C LEU A 43 -0.68 -6.64 -8.73
N MET A 44 -1.77 -7.15 -8.17
CA MET A 44 -2.09 -8.58 -8.23
C MET A 44 -2.33 -8.96 -9.70
N ALA A 45 -1.43 -9.74 -10.28
CA ALA A 45 -1.68 -10.35 -11.58
C ALA A 45 -2.82 -11.37 -11.39
N ALA A 46 -3.91 -11.20 -12.14
CA ALA A 46 -4.89 -12.28 -12.22
C ALA A 46 -4.22 -13.43 -12.95
N TYR A 47 -4.10 -14.59 -12.28
CA TYR A 47 -3.76 -15.83 -12.97
C TYR A 47 -4.88 -16.10 -13.98
N PHE A 48 -4.52 -16.08 -15.26
CA PHE A 48 -5.39 -16.45 -16.37
C PHE A 48 -5.60 -17.96 -16.38
#